data_AF-A0A1X7THM3-F1
#
_entry.id   AF-A0A1X7THM3-F1
#
_cell.length_a   1.000
_cell.length_b   1.000
_cell.length_c   1.000
_cell.angle_alpha   90.00
_cell.angle_beta   90.00
_cell.angle_gamma   90.00
#
_symmetry.space_group_name_H-M   'P 1'
#
loop_
_entity.id
_entity.type
_entity.pdbx_description
1 polymer ?
#
loop_
_entity_poly.entity_id
_entity_poly.type
_entity_poly.pdbx_seq_one_letter_code
_entity_poly.pdbx_strand_id
1 'polypeptide(L)'
;MAPTFLCWLGVFFIFYETRVEANWASSPPISVKLKAQWNRSPLLLEASEYIAEIDERLFWQFVWQFRNLHQSSKTDKDQYESIMSAAKTMLVTPSDRLLSISLSLHTHSPAVQMFQQVSSEVYESLGGACDDVFININNRYVCNTEELNKELENINNNINSNSSDIQSFDHCYPFVSSLPTAILYGEIGTSRFSSFIELLWPKMEAGELRLCVRHFVLHKERDQLVLSGYGVQLAIKSTEYKAMDDTKVKEGDGSKSVDEADLIHEVGGFNFTRLKERYGALGSQLDDFKKHLLDQKKDLPQLKAWEVSDLGVQTVQSVLESEFPWNTLQEISHNLPVIAKTLSRLPVSRDVKTDIAYNQRVLQQVGVAPGDSVLLLNGLILQEDDMNVFSILDYLKRESRLLSGLEGLGIPSKYFVQMVSLAVHPQHSTFAVDMRNESVLFINNIEEDKRYSRWPSSVTEFLRPAFPGTLRQIRKNAFTIEHGHRLAFS
;
A
#
# COMPACT_ATOMS: atom_id res chain seq x y z
N MET A 1 61.57 -5.45 59.12
CA MET A 1 60.89 -6.61 58.51
C MET A 1 59.89 -6.07 57.51
N ALA A 2 60.20 -6.19 56.22
CA ALA A 2 59.27 -6.03 55.09
C ALA A 2 58.12 -7.07 55.22
N PRO A 3 56.91 -6.82 54.67
CA PRO A 3 56.72 -6.53 53.26
C PRO A 3 55.80 -5.34 52.93
N THR A 4 56.26 -4.54 51.99
CA THR A 4 55.46 -3.68 51.12
C THR A 4 54.99 -4.49 49.92
N PHE A 5 53.68 -4.65 49.73
CA PHE A 5 53.11 -4.97 48.41
C PHE A 5 52.06 -3.93 48.08
N LEU A 6 52.34 -3.20 47.00
CA LEU A 6 51.55 -2.11 46.46
C LEU A 6 50.16 -2.58 46.01
N CYS A 7 49.16 -1.81 46.43
CA CYS A 7 48.10 -1.22 45.59
C CYS A 7 48.04 -1.67 44.13
N TRP A 8 46.89 -2.18 43.69
CA TRP A 8 46.22 -1.75 42.45
C TRP A 8 44.70 -1.99 42.60
N LEU A 9 43.99 -0.89 42.89
CA LEU A 9 42.54 -0.79 42.87
C LEU A 9 42.08 -0.69 41.41
N GLY A 10 41.44 -1.74 40.90
CA GLY A 10 40.72 -1.73 39.63
C GLY A 10 39.29 -2.18 39.87
N VAL A 11 38.42 -1.26 40.32
CA VAL A 11 36.98 -1.51 40.42
C VAL A 11 36.38 -1.37 39.02
N PHE A 12 36.21 -2.50 38.33
CA PHE A 12 35.37 -2.58 37.13
C PHE A 12 33.91 -2.62 37.57
N PHE A 13 33.20 -1.48 37.49
CA PHE A 13 31.75 -1.47 37.50
C PHE A 13 31.26 -2.02 36.16
N ILE A 14 30.91 -3.31 36.13
CA ILE A 14 30.15 -3.89 35.03
C ILE A 14 28.68 -3.49 35.26
N PHE A 15 28.23 -2.47 34.54
CA PHE A 15 26.80 -2.22 34.36
C PHE A 15 26.22 -3.37 33.52
N TYR A 16 25.73 -4.41 34.19
CA TYR A 16 24.79 -5.35 33.58
C TYR A 16 23.46 -4.61 33.46
N GLU A 17 23.15 -4.08 32.27
CA GLU A 17 21.77 -3.78 31.89
C GLU A 17 21.04 -5.12 31.73
N THR A 18 20.56 -5.66 32.84
CA THR A 18 19.49 -6.65 32.79
C THR A 18 18.23 -5.92 32.34
N ARG A 19 17.92 -6.00 31.04
CA ARG A 19 16.56 -5.77 30.55
C ARG A 19 15.66 -6.81 31.20
N VAL A 20 15.06 -6.44 32.32
CA VAL A 20 13.92 -7.15 32.90
C VAL A 20 12.75 -6.82 31.97
N GLU A 21 12.44 -7.71 31.04
CA GLU A 21 11.14 -7.71 30.37
C GLU A 21 10.09 -8.00 31.45
N ALA A 22 9.46 -6.92 31.90
CA ALA A 22 8.32 -6.99 32.82
C ALA A 22 7.17 -7.67 32.08
N ASN A 23 6.96 -8.96 32.33
CA ASN A 23 5.75 -9.66 31.92
C ASN A 23 4.60 -9.19 32.82
N TRP A 24 3.93 -8.12 32.41
CA TRP A 24 2.65 -7.73 33.00
C TRP A 24 1.60 -8.79 32.66
N ALA A 25 0.71 -9.07 33.61
CA ALA A 25 -0.53 -9.82 33.36
C ALA A 25 -1.52 -8.97 32.55
N SER A 26 -1.12 -8.57 31.34
CA SER A 26 -2.05 -8.37 30.24
C SER A 26 -2.74 -9.70 29.98
N SER A 27 -4.00 -9.69 29.55
CA SER A 27 -4.58 -10.86 28.88
C SER A 27 -3.54 -11.41 27.88
N PRO A 28 -3.36 -12.75 27.78
CA PRO A 28 -2.30 -13.33 26.96
C PRO A 28 -2.37 -12.73 25.55
N PRO A 29 -1.28 -12.10 25.06
CA PRO A 29 -1.32 -11.40 23.79
C PRO A 29 -1.60 -12.39 22.68
N ILE A 30 -2.62 -12.10 21.87
CA ILE A 30 -2.92 -12.88 20.67
C ILE A 30 -2.00 -12.37 19.57
N SER A 31 -1.06 -13.21 19.13
CA SER A 31 -0.16 -12.90 18.01
C SER A 31 -0.62 -13.64 16.75
N VAL A 32 -0.88 -12.90 15.67
CA VAL A 32 -1.27 -13.44 14.37
C VAL A 32 -0.22 -13.00 13.34
N LYS A 33 0.34 -13.96 12.61
CA LYS A 33 1.30 -13.70 11.52
C LYS A 33 0.79 -14.33 10.23
N LEU A 34 0.72 -13.54 9.17
CA LEU A 34 0.45 -14.03 7.82
C LEU A 34 1.78 -14.30 7.11
N LYS A 35 1.90 -15.48 6.49
CA LYS A 35 3.10 -15.87 5.73
C LYS A 35 2.76 -16.16 4.28
N ALA A 36 3.64 -15.77 3.38
CA ALA A 36 3.55 -16.11 1.97
C ALA A 36 3.89 -17.59 1.73
N GLN A 37 3.56 -18.08 0.52
CA GLN A 37 3.93 -19.43 0.08
C GLN A 37 5.39 -19.52 -0.40
N TRP A 38 6.05 -18.37 -0.59
CA TRP A 38 7.45 -18.27 -1.02
C TRP A 38 8.35 -17.77 0.12
N ASN A 39 9.66 -17.95 -0.09
CA ASN A 39 10.68 -17.54 0.87
C ASN A 39 10.94 -16.04 0.79
N ARG A 40 11.57 -15.49 1.83
CA ARG A 40 11.93 -14.08 1.87
C ARG A 40 12.81 -13.70 0.66
N SER A 41 12.42 -12.61 -0.02
CA SER A 41 13.18 -12.03 -1.13
C SER A 41 14.29 -11.11 -0.62
N PRO A 42 15.45 -11.07 -1.26
CA PRO A 42 16.49 -10.10 -0.93
C PRO A 42 16.01 -8.66 -1.15
N LEU A 43 16.28 -7.78 -0.17
CA LEU A 43 15.85 -6.37 -0.20
C LEU A 43 16.37 -5.62 -1.42
N LEU A 44 17.57 -5.96 -1.89
CA LEU A 44 18.18 -5.31 -3.04
C LEU A 44 17.42 -5.60 -4.35
N LEU A 45 16.90 -6.82 -4.50
CA LEU A 45 16.10 -7.20 -5.67
C LEU A 45 14.74 -6.50 -5.64
N GLU A 46 14.07 -6.48 -4.47
CA GLU A 46 12.80 -5.74 -4.30
C GLU A 46 12.97 -4.24 -4.60
N ALA A 47 14.08 -3.64 -4.16
CA ALA A 47 14.39 -2.25 -4.46
C ALA A 47 14.66 -2.01 -5.95
N SER A 48 15.35 -2.95 -6.62
CA SER A 48 15.61 -2.83 -8.07
C SER A 48 14.31 -2.85 -8.88
N GLU A 49 13.35 -3.72 -8.51
CA GLU A 49 12.04 -3.79 -9.14
C GLU A 49 11.19 -2.53 -8.91
N TYR A 50 11.25 -1.96 -7.70
CA TYR A 50 10.60 -0.68 -7.42
C TYR A 50 11.16 0.45 -8.30
N ILE A 51 12.48 0.50 -8.47
CA ILE A 51 13.14 1.52 -9.28
C ILE A 51 12.80 1.32 -10.77
N ALA A 52 12.77 0.07 -11.24
CA ALA A 52 12.36 -0.27 -12.60
C ALA A 52 10.92 0.14 -12.90
N GLU A 53 10.00 0.00 -11.93
CA GLU A 53 8.61 0.44 -12.07
C GLU A 53 8.50 1.95 -12.35
N ILE A 54 9.43 2.75 -11.81
CA ILE A 54 9.48 4.21 -12.01
C ILE A 54 10.05 4.54 -13.40
N ASP A 55 11.25 4.04 -13.69
CA ASP A 55 11.91 4.18 -14.98
C ASP A 55 12.92 3.05 -15.18
N GLU A 56 12.77 2.30 -16.28
CA GLU A 56 13.66 1.19 -16.64
C GLU A 56 15.13 1.63 -16.83
N ARG A 57 15.40 2.90 -17.17
CA ARG A 57 16.77 3.43 -17.24
C ARG A 57 17.43 3.51 -15.86
N LEU A 58 16.65 3.84 -14.83
CA LEU A 58 17.14 3.92 -13.46
C LEU A 58 17.47 2.53 -12.93
N PHE A 59 16.79 1.47 -13.38
CA PHE A 59 17.16 0.09 -13.05
C PHE A 59 18.62 -0.21 -13.43
N TRP A 60 19.04 0.15 -14.64
CA TRP A 60 20.41 -0.10 -15.11
C TRP A 60 21.45 0.76 -14.39
N GLN A 61 21.10 1.99 -14.04
CA GLN A 61 21.95 2.82 -13.17
C GLN A 61 22.10 2.19 -11.78
N PHE A 62 21.03 1.61 -11.24
CA PHE A 62 21.03 0.93 -9.95
C PHE A 62 21.91 -0.32 -10.00
N VAL A 63 21.73 -1.18 -11.00
CA VAL A 63 22.59 -2.36 -11.25
C VAL A 63 24.06 -1.97 -11.30
N TRP A 64 24.39 -0.90 -12.03
CA TRP A 64 25.76 -0.40 -12.14
C TRP A 64 26.32 0.13 -10.82
N GLN A 65 25.53 0.87 -10.05
CA GLN A 65 25.93 1.43 -8.76
C GLN A 65 26.25 0.34 -7.72
N PHE A 66 25.46 -0.72 -7.71
CA PHE A 66 25.59 -1.83 -6.76
C PHE A 66 26.60 -2.91 -7.18
N ARG A 67 27.33 -2.73 -8.30
CA ARG A 67 28.39 -3.67 -8.72
C ARG A 67 29.52 -3.80 -7.69
N ASN A 68 29.85 -2.69 -7.02
CA ASN A 68 30.93 -2.60 -6.05
C ASN A 68 30.41 -2.67 -4.62
N LEU A 69 29.20 -3.19 -4.40
CA LEU A 69 28.72 -3.41 -3.05
C LEU A 69 29.64 -4.44 -2.39
N HIS A 70 30.67 -3.96 -1.70
CA HIS A 70 31.53 -4.81 -0.91
C HIS A 70 30.62 -5.60 0.04
N GLN A 71 30.93 -6.88 0.25
CA GLN A 71 30.30 -7.78 1.23
C GLN A 71 30.32 -7.26 2.70
N SER A 72 30.69 -5.99 2.91
CA SER A 72 30.66 -5.27 4.17
C SER A 72 29.26 -5.01 4.72
N SER A 73 28.20 -5.09 3.90
CA SER A 73 26.81 -5.01 4.38
C SER A 73 26.38 -6.35 4.99
N LYS A 74 26.91 -6.64 6.18
CA LYS A 74 26.68 -7.92 6.89
C LYS A 74 25.27 -8.07 7.44
N THR A 75 24.52 -6.97 7.53
CA THR A 75 23.15 -6.96 8.09
C THR A 75 22.15 -6.38 7.10
N ASP A 76 20.90 -6.84 7.18
CA ASP A 76 19.76 -6.31 6.41
C ASP A 76 19.61 -4.80 6.58
N LYS A 77 19.96 -4.28 7.77
CA LYS A 77 19.90 -2.84 8.07
C LYS A 77 20.92 -2.04 7.26
N ASP A 78 22.17 -2.51 7.19
CA ASP A 78 23.22 -1.84 6.42
C ASP A 78 22.89 -1.86 4.91
N GLN A 79 22.29 -2.96 4.44
CA GLN A 79 21.79 -3.07 3.07
C GLN A 79 20.66 -2.06 2.82
N TYR A 80 19.67 -1.98 3.71
CA TYR A 80 18.58 -1.02 3.62
C TYR A 80 19.09 0.43 3.60
N GLU A 81 20.00 0.81 4.49
CA GLU A 81 20.56 2.16 4.52
C GLU A 81 21.33 2.50 3.24
N SER A 82 22.07 1.53 2.69
CA SER A 82 22.77 1.68 1.41
C SER A 82 21.80 1.88 0.25
N ILE A 83 20.72 1.09 0.21
CA ILE A 83 19.63 1.22 -0.79
C ILE A 83 18.97 2.58 -0.69
N MET A 84 18.60 3.03 0.50
CA MET A 84 17.96 4.33 0.70
C MET A 84 18.89 5.50 0.35
N SER A 85 20.19 5.37 0.61
CA SER A 85 21.20 6.36 0.21
C SER A 85 21.30 6.47 -1.31
N ALA A 86 21.40 5.33 -2.01
CA ALA A 86 21.42 5.29 -3.47
C ALA A 86 20.11 5.84 -4.07
N ALA A 87 18.96 5.41 -3.55
CA ALA A 87 17.65 5.85 -4.01
C ALA A 87 17.48 7.38 -3.90
N LYS A 88 17.98 8.03 -2.85
CA LYS A 88 17.95 9.50 -2.72
C LYS A 88 18.74 10.24 -3.81
N THR A 89 19.78 9.60 -4.35
CA THR A 89 20.57 10.19 -5.45
C THR A 89 19.92 10.00 -6.81
N MET A 90 19.06 8.98 -6.95
CA MET A 90 18.47 8.57 -8.22
C MET A 90 17.01 8.99 -8.39
N LEU A 91 16.25 9.08 -7.29
CA LEU A 91 14.82 9.33 -7.28
C LEU A 91 14.50 10.73 -6.77
N VAL A 92 13.46 11.34 -7.35
CA VAL A 92 12.92 12.63 -6.92
C VAL A 92 11.94 12.43 -5.75
N THR A 93 11.90 13.37 -4.81
CA THR A 93 10.92 13.37 -3.71
C THR A 93 9.50 13.60 -4.24
N PRO A 94 8.47 12.85 -3.79
CA PRO A 94 8.45 11.90 -2.67
C PRO A 94 8.72 10.42 -3.01
N SER A 95 9.09 10.08 -4.25
CA SER A 95 9.28 8.70 -4.68
C SER A 95 10.40 7.97 -3.92
N ASP A 96 11.41 8.70 -3.44
CA ASP A 96 12.47 8.18 -2.56
C ASP A 96 11.92 7.71 -1.20
N ARG A 97 10.94 8.41 -0.63
CA ARG A 97 10.30 8.05 0.65
C ARG A 97 9.32 6.90 0.47
N LEU A 98 8.59 6.87 -0.65
CA LEU A 98 7.66 5.79 -0.98
C LEU A 98 8.38 4.43 -1.11
N LEU A 99 9.67 4.41 -1.47
CA LEU A 99 10.48 3.18 -1.48
C LEU A 99 10.51 2.52 -0.09
N SER A 100 10.67 3.28 0.99
CA SER A 100 10.68 2.69 2.35
C SER A 100 9.36 2.00 2.72
N ILE A 101 8.23 2.57 2.27
CA ILE A 101 6.90 1.99 2.48
C ILE A 101 6.74 0.74 1.63
N SER A 102 7.18 0.80 0.36
CA SER A 102 7.15 -0.32 -0.57
C SER A 102 7.96 -1.52 -0.05
N LEU A 103 9.17 -1.29 0.46
CA LEU A 103 10.02 -2.32 1.06
C LEU A 103 9.40 -2.89 2.36
N SER A 104 8.78 -2.03 3.19
CA SER A 104 8.11 -2.49 4.42
C SER A 104 6.89 -3.37 4.15
N LEU A 105 6.21 -3.11 3.03
CA LEU A 105 5.04 -3.87 2.58
C LEU A 105 5.41 -5.05 1.67
N HIS A 106 6.68 -5.20 1.31
CA HIS A 106 7.18 -6.20 0.37
C HIS A 106 6.42 -6.22 -0.98
N THR A 107 6.06 -5.04 -1.50
CA THR A 107 5.18 -4.94 -2.68
C THR A 107 5.76 -5.57 -3.94
N HIS A 108 7.09 -5.57 -4.07
CA HIS A 108 7.80 -6.14 -5.22
C HIS A 108 8.29 -7.58 -4.99
N SER A 109 8.07 -8.16 -3.81
CA SER A 109 8.43 -9.56 -3.54
C SER A 109 7.78 -10.55 -4.53
N PRO A 110 6.49 -10.41 -4.92
CA PRO A 110 5.89 -11.27 -5.94
C PRO A 110 6.59 -11.20 -7.30
N ALA A 111 7.09 -10.02 -7.70
CA ALA A 111 7.82 -9.85 -8.95
C ALA A 111 9.18 -10.58 -8.90
N VAL A 112 9.92 -10.42 -7.79
CA VAL A 112 11.18 -11.15 -7.57
C VAL A 112 10.94 -12.66 -7.57
N GLN A 113 9.85 -13.12 -6.93
CA GLN A 113 9.49 -14.54 -6.90
C GLN A 113 9.11 -15.07 -8.29
N MET A 114 8.48 -14.26 -9.14
CA MET A 114 8.19 -14.61 -10.54
C MET A 114 9.49 -14.88 -11.31
N PHE A 115 10.44 -13.94 -11.27
CA PHE A 115 11.74 -14.11 -11.91
C PHE A 115 12.50 -15.32 -11.35
N GLN A 116 12.43 -15.52 -10.03
CA GLN A 116 13.05 -16.66 -9.38
C GLN A 116 12.48 -17.98 -9.90
N GLN A 117 11.17 -18.08 -10.13
CA GLN A 117 10.54 -19.29 -10.63
C GLN A 117 10.98 -19.58 -12.07
N VAL A 118 10.89 -18.59 -12.96
CA VAL A 118 11.32 -18.72 -14.36
C VAL A 118 12.81 -19.12 -14.44
N SER A 119 13.65 -18.47 -13.65
CA SER A 119 15.09 -18.74 -13.62
C SER A 119 15.42 -20.11 -13.02
N SER A 120 14.66 -20.57 -12.02
CA SER A 120 14.80 -21.91 -11.45
C SER A 120 14.44 -23.01 -12.45
N GLU A 121 13.37 -22.84 -13.24
CA GLU A 121 13.00 -23.80 -14.29
C GLU A 121 14.10 -23.94 -15.35
N VAL A 122 14.70 -22.81 -15.75
CA VAL A 122 15.85 -22.81 -16.66
C VAL A 122 17.06 -23.48 -16.02
N TYR A 123 17.40 -23.15 -14.77
CA TYR A 123 18.52 -23.73 -14.05
C TYR A 123 18.41 -25.26 -13.90
N GLU A 124 17.20 -25.76 -13.60
CA GLU A 124 16.93 -27.20 -13.51
C GLU A 124 17.10 -27.89 -14.87
N SER A 125 16.68 -27.24 -15.97
CA SER A 125 16.88 -27.77 -17.33
C SER A 125 18.37 -27.92 -17.71
N LEU A 126 19.25 -27.14 -17.08
CA LEU A 126 20.71 -27.23 -17.24
C LEU A 126 21.35 -28.33 -16.37
N GLY A 127 20.56 -29.05 -15.57
CA GLY A 127 21.06 -30.07 -14.64
C GLY A 127 21.87 -29.50 -13.48
N GLY A 128 21.73 -28.20 -13.18
CA GLY A 128 22.49 -27.54 -12.12
C GLY A 128 23.99 -27.45 -12.37
N ALA A 129 24.40 -27.34 -13.64
CA ALA A 129 25.80 -27.28 -14.04
C ALA A 129 26.47 -25.91 -13.78
N CYS A 130 25.68 -24.84 -13.62
CA CYS A 130 26.17 -23.51 -13.31
C CYS A 130 26.11 -23.22 -11.81
N ASP A 131 26.88 -22.23 -11.36
CA ASP A 131 26.80 -21.71 -9.99
C ASP A 131 25.60 -20.73 -9.85
N ASP A 132 25.74 -19.70 -9.01
CA ASP A 132 24.77 -18.65 -8.72
C ASP A 132 24.52 -17.65 -9.86
N VAL A 133 25.35 -17.64 -10.91
CA VAL A 133 25.21 -16.75 -12.06
C VAL A 133 25.47 -17.51 -13.37
N PHE A 134 24.59 -17.30 -14.35
CA PHE A 134 24.72 -17.84 -15.70
C PHE A 134 24.06 -16.92 -16.73
N ILE A 135 24.48 -17.03 -18.00
CA ILE A 135 24.00 -16.16 -19.07
C ILE A 135 23.60 -16.97 -20.30
N ASN A 136 22.49 -16.62 -20.92
CA ASN A 136 22.05 -17.15 -22.21
C ASN A 136 22.47 -16.19 -23.32
N ILE A 137 23.32 -16.64 -24.24
CA ILE A 137 23.72 -15.92 -25.46
C ILE A 137 23.49 -16.87 -26.64
N ASN A 138 22.72 -16.44 -27.65
CA ASN A 138 22.45 -17.23 -28.86
C ASN A 138 21.93 -18.66 -28.56
N ASN A 139 21.02 -18.81 -27.58
CA ASN A 139 20.49 -20.10 -27.10
C ASN A 139 21.55 -21.05 -26.51
N ARG A 140 22.69 -20.51 -26.07
CA ARG A 140 23.70 -21.24 -25.29
C ARG A 140 23.84 -20.64 -23.91
N TYR A 141 23.89 -21.51 -22.91
CA TYR A 141 24.10 -21.13 -21.53
C TYR A 141 25.58 -21.20 -21.18
N VAL A 142 26.09 -20.12 -20.61
CA VAL A 142 27.48 -19.97 -20.19
C VAL A 142 27.52 -19.68 -18.70
N CYS A 143 28.31 -20.44 -17.95
CA CYS A 143 28.42 -20.28 -16.50
C CYS A 143 29.64 -19.46 -16.08
N ASN A 144 30.68 -19.36 -16.92
CA ASN A 144 31.98 -18.79 -16.55
C ASN A 144 32.35 -17.55 -17.38
N THR A 145 33.08 -16.61 -16.78
CA THR A 145 33.52 -15.37 -17.42
C THR A 145 34.51 -15.60 -18.57
N GLU A 146 35.36 -16.63 -18.48
CA GLU A 146 36.31 -16.98 -19.54
C GLU A 146 35.62 -17.50 -20.81
N GLU A 147 34.61 -18.35 -20.63
CA GLU A 147 33.78 -18.85 -21.74
C GLU A 147 32.92 -17.73 -22.33
N LEU A 148 32.42 -16.83 -21.48
CA LEU A 148 31.66 -15.67 -21.90
C LEU A 148 32.48 -14.79 -22.85
N ASN A 149 33.74 -14.48 -22.52
CA ASN A 149 34.60 -13.69 -23.39
C ASN A 149 34.78 -14.32 -24.79
N LYS A 150 34.91 -15.65 -24.87
CA LYS A 150 35.01 -16.38 -26.15
C LYS A 150 33.71 -16.30 -26.95
N GLU A 151 32.56 -16.44 -26.30
CA GLU A 151 31.27 -16.34 -26.97
C GLU A 151 30.97 -14.89 -27.42
N LEU A 152 31.36 -13.87 -26.64
CA LEU A 152 31.23 -12.46 -27.01
C LEU A 152 31.99 -12.10 -28.30
N GLU A 153 33.17 -12.68 -28.53
CA GLU A 153 33.94 -12.50 -29.78
C GLU A 153 33.22 -13.10 -31.00
N ASN A 154 32.39 -14.13 -30.81
CA ASN A 154 31.68 -14.82 -31.87
C ASN A 154 30.33 -14.17 -32.25
N ILE A 155 29.82 -13.23 -31.46
CA ILE A 155 28.49 -12.62 -31.63
C ILE A 155 28.34 -11.92 -32.99
N ASN A 156 29.40 -11.27 -33.48
CA ASN A 156 29.36 -10.51 -34.74
C ASN A 156 29.14 -11.38 -35.99
N ASN A 157 29.29 -12.71 -35.89
CA ASN A 157 29.20 -13.60 -37.04
C ASN A 157 27.80 -14.26 -37.22
N ASN A 158 26.92 -14.18 -36.23
CA ASN A 158 25.60 -14.83 -36.25
C ASN A 158 24.47 -13.81 -36.10
N ILE A 159 23.99 -13.29 -37.24
CA ILE A 159 22.96 -12.23 -37.35
C ILE A 159 21.53 -12.75 -37.03
N ASN A 160 21.36 -14.04 -36.71
CA ASN A 160 20.04 -14.67 -36.54
C ASN A 160 19.68 -14.97 -35.07
N SER A 161 19.96 -14.05 -34.13
CA SER A 161 19.70 -14.26 -32.70
C SER A 161 18.64 -13.30 -32.13
N ASN A 162 17.44 -13.33 -32.72
CA ASN A 162 16.27 -12.94 -31.95
C ASN A 162 16.01 -14.06 -30.93
N SER A 163 16.42 -13.88 -29.68
CA SER A 163 16.06 -14.80 -28.61
C SER A 163 14.53 -14.76 -28.44
N SER A 164 13.87 -15.83 -28.85
CA SER A 164 12.41 -15.99 -28.77
C SER A 164 11.89 -16.11 -27.33
N ASP A 165 12.77 -16.01 -26.34
CA ASP A 165 12.47 -16.21 -24.91
C ASP A 165 12.35 -14.90 -24.12
N ILE A 166 12.50 -13.73 -24.75
CA ILE A 166 12.31 -12.45 -24.06
C ILE A 166 10.82 -12.25 -23.77
N GLN A 167 10.50 -12.01 -22.51
CA GLN A 167 9.15 -11.73 -22.02
C GLN A 167 8.95 -10.22 -21.83
N SER A 168 7.70 -9.78 -21.78
CA SER A 168 7.36 -8.35 -21.63
C SER A 168 7.78 -7.76 -20.28
N PHE A 169 8.02 -8.61 -19.28
CA PHE A 169 8.45 -8.19 -17.94
C PHE A 169 9.98 -8.15 -17.80
N ASP A 170 10.76 -8.59 -18.80
CA ASP A 170 12.22 -8.59 -18.71
C ASP A 170 12.78 -7.17 -18.83
N HIS A 171 13.67 -6.80 -17.90
CA HIS A 171 14.39 -5.52 -17.94
C HIS A 171 15.55 -5.61 -18.93
N CYS A 172 15.53 -4.84 -20.01
CA CYS A 172 16.49 -4.98 -21.11
C CYS A 172 17.08 -3.64 -21.56
N TYR A 173 18.40 -3.57 -21.73
CA TYR A 173 19.09 -2.38 -22.23
C TYR A 173 20.23 -2.71 -23.21
N PRO A 174 20.46 -1.89 -24.25
CA PRO A 174 19.62 -0.77 -24.71
C PRO A 174 18.28 -1.24 -25.28
N PHE A 175 17.29 -0.34 -25.36
CA PHE A 175 15.90 -0.62 -25.79
C PHE A 175 15.75 -0.94 -27.28
N VAL A 176 16.84 -1.27 -27.98
CA VAL A 176 16.87 -1.53 -29.41
C VAL A 176 16.75 -3.03 -29.65
N SER A 177 15.63 -3.45 -30.25
CA SER A 177 15.29 -4.87 -30.45
C SER A 177 16.07 -5.57 -31.57
N SER A 178 16.81 -4.83 -32.41
CA SER A 178 17.57 -5.40 -33.53
C SER A 178 18.96 -5.91 -33.16
N LEU A 179 19.37 -5.75 -31.89
CA LEU A 179 20.68 -6.16 -31.41
C LEU A 179 20.64 -7.62 -30.92
N PRO A 180 21.76 -8.37 -31.04
CA PRO A 180 21.92 -9.66 -30.37
C PRO A 180 21.59 -9.51 -28.88
N THR A 181 20.72 -10.38 -28.36
CA THR A 181 20.26 -10.28 -26.97
C THR A 181 20.87 -11.38 -26.10
N ALA A 182 21.43 -10.97 -24.96
CA ALA A 182 21.89 -11.83 -23.89
C ALA A 182 20.96 -11.72 -22.68
N ILE A 183 20.67 -12.84 -22.01
CA ILE A 183 19.85 -12.88 -20.79
C ILE A 183 20.73 -13.35 -19.63
N LEU A 184 21.02 -12.45 -18.69
CA LEU A 184 21.82 -12.73 -17.50
C LEU A 184 20.91 -13.11 -16.34
N TYR A 185 21.20 -14.26 -15.73
CA TYR A 185 20.53 -14.77 -14.56
C TYR A 185 21.46 -14.65 -13.36
N GLY A 186 21.01 -13.98 -12.31
CA GLY A 186 21.77 -13.89 -11.06
C GLY A 186 21.20 -12.93 -10.03
N GLU A 187 21.88 -12.86 -8.89
CA GLU A 187 21.54 -11.96 -7.79
C GLU A 187 22.40 -10.70 -7.87
N ILE A 188 21.74 -9.54 -7.98
CA ILE A 188 22.39 -8.22 -7.97
C ILE A 188 23.16 -8.05 -6.65
N GLY A 189 24.34 -7.42 -6.70
CA GLY A 189 25.16 -7.15 -5.53
C GLY A 189 26.11 -8.30 -5.13
N THR A 190 26.05 -9.45 -5.80
CA THR A 190 27.04 -10.52 -5.62
C THR A 190 28.30 -10.25 -6.45
N SER A 191 29.48 -10.64 -5.93
CA SER A 191 30.76 -10.41 -6.62
C SER A 191 30.83 -11.09 -7.99
N ARG A 192 30.18 -12.24 -8.13
CA ARG A 192 30.16 -13.00 -9.38
C ARG A 192 29.28 -12.28 -10.41
N PHE A 193 28.10 -11.81 -10.03
CA PHE A 193 27.23 -11.01 -10.89
C PHE A 193 27.94 -9.74 -11.38
N SER A 194 28.66 -9.04 -10.51
CA SER A 194 29.45 -7.85 -10.88
C SER A 194 30.52 -8.16 -11.93
N SER A 195 31.19 -9.30 -11.82
CA SER A 195 32.21 -9.71 -12.80
C SER A 195 31.63 -9.92 -14.20
N PHE A 196 30.39 -10.43 -14.30
CA PHE A 196 29.68 -10.55 -15.57
C PHE A 196 29.26 -9.18 -16.11
N ILE A 197 28.69 -8.32 -15.26
CA ILE A 197 28.26 -6.97 -15.65
C ILE A 197 29.45 -6.14 -16.15
N GLU A 198 30.61 -6.19 -15.50
CA GLU A 198 31.80 -5.44 -15.93
C GLU A 198 32.31 -5.84 -17.32
N LEU A 199 32.15 -7.10 -17.71
CA LEU A 199 32.50 -7.59 -19.05
C LEU A 199 31.47 -7.18 -20.12
N LEU A 200 30.18 -7.14 -19.75
CA LEU A 200 29.08 -6.88 -20.67
C LEU A 200 28.81 -5.39 -20.87
N TRP A 201 29.06 -4.57 -19.84
CA TRP A 201 28.74 -3.14 -19.84
C TRP A 201 29.36 -2.37 -21.02
N PRO A 202 30.67 -2.53 -21.36
CA PRO A 202 31.27 -1.83 -22.49
C PRO A 202 30.64 -2.20 -23.84
N LYS A 203 30.18 -3.46 -23.98
CA LYS A 203 29.50 -3.95 -25.20
C LYS A 203 28.10 -3.38 -25.35
N MET A 204 27.40 -3.19 -24.23
CA MET A 204 26.09 -2.53 -24.20
C MET A 204 26.21 -1.04 -24.52
N GLU A 205 27.19 -0.34 -23.95
CA GLU A 205 27.44 1.08 -24.23
C GLU A 205 27.86 1.33 -25.68
N ALA A 206 28.64 0.41 -26.27
CA ALA A 206 28.99 0.45 -27.69
C ALA A 206 27.80 0.15 -28.63
N GLY A 207 26.66 -0.29 -28.10
CA GLY A 207 25.48 -0.66 -28.88
C GLY A 207 25.65 -1.95 -29.67
N GLU A 208 26.56 -2.83 -29.24
CA GLU A 208 26.84 -4.12 -29.90
C GLU A 208 25.95 -5.25 -29.35
N LEU A 209 25.48 -5.12 -28.11
CA LEU A 209 24.74 -6.16 -27.38
C LEU A 209 23.58 -5.55 -26.60
N ARG A 210 22.41 -6.21 -26.65
CA ARG A 210 21.30 -5.99 -25.72
C ARG A 210 21.41 -6.98 -24.56
N LEU A 211 21.40 -6.49 -23.34
CA LEU A 211 21.40 -7.33 -22.13
C LEU A 211 20.05 -7.22 -21.45
N CYS A 212 19.50 -8.37 -21.06
CA CYS A 212 18.36 -8.46 -20.17
C CYS A 212 18.78 -9.12 -18.85
N VAL A 213 18.24 -8.69 -17.72
CA VAL A 213 18.54 -9.27 -16.40
C VAL A 213 17.31 -9.96 -15.84
N ARG A 214 17.47 -11.21 -15.39
CA ARG A 214 16.49 -11.98 -14.63
C ARG A 214 17.05 -12.29 -13.25
N HIS A 215 16.26 -12.05 -12.22
CA HIS A 215 16.66 -12.34 -10.85
C HIS A 215 16.75 -13.84 -10.59
N PHE A 216 17.88 -14.28 -10.05
CA PHE A 216 18.10 -15.67 -9.65
C PHE A 216 18.94 -15.74 -8.38
N VAL A 217 18.36 -16.37 -7.35
CA VAL A 217 19.00 -16.65 -6.07
C VAL A 217 19.09 -18.17 -5.92
N LEU A 218 20.32 -18.69 -5.93
CA LEU A 218 20.57 -20.14 -5.78
C LEU A 218 20.32 -20.60 -4.35
N HIS A 219 20.86 -19.86 -3.38
CA HIS A 219 20.77 -20.18 -1.95
C HIS A 219 19.68 -19.36 -1.27
N LYS A 220 18.43 -19.81 -1.42
CA LYS A 220 17.25 -19.16 -0.82
C LYS A 220 17.32 -19.19 0.71
N GLU A 221 16.86 -18.11 1.34
CA GLU A 221 16.58 -18.12 2.77
C GLU A 221 15.56 -19.21 3.11
N ARG A 222 15.65 -19.79 4.31
CA ARG A 222 14.71 -20.83 4.75
C ARG A 222 13.39 -20.26 5.28
N ASP A 223 13.39 -18.99 5.65
CA ASP A 223 12.22 -18.35 6.26
C ASP A 223 11.25 -17.88 5.18
N GLN A 224 9.97 -18.20 5.40
CA GLN A 224 8.87 -17.68 4.60
C GLN A 224 8.69 -16.20 4.85
N LEU A 225 8.36 -15.46 3.80
CA LEU A 225 8.09 -14.04 3.90
C LEU A 225 6.88 -13.79 4.81
N VAL A 226 7.06 -12.93 5.81
CA VAL A 226 5.94 -12.43 6.63
C VAL A 226 5.31 -11.27 5.89
N LEU A 227 4.01 -11.38 5.61
CA LEU A 227 3.28 -10.37 4.85
C LEU A 227 2.81 -9.24 5.77
N SER A 228 2.57 -8.07 5.17
CA SER A 228 2.03 -6.87 5.81
C SER A 228 0.82 -6.36 5.04
N GLY A 229 0.12 -5.35 5.56
CA GLY A 229 -1.01 -4.73 4.86
C GLY A 229 -2.35 -5.45 5.02
N TYR A 230 -2.49 -6.33 6.01
CA TYR A 230 -3.75 -6.97 6.38
C TYR A 230 -4.27 -6.47 7.73
N GLY A 231 -5.60 -6.50 7.91
CA GLY A 231 -6.25 -6.27 9.19
C GLY A 231 -6.59 -7.58 9.89
N VAL A 232 -6.49 -7.60 11.23
CA VAL A 232 -6.96 -8.72 12.06
C VAL A 232 -8.17 -8.27 12.85
N GLN A 233 -9.27 -9.00 12.72
CA GLN A 233 -10.49 -8.74 13.46
C GLN A 233 -10.73 -9.84 14.50
N LEU A 234 -10.91 -9.44 15.75
CA LEU A 234 -11.41 -10.30 16.82
C LEU A 234 -12.92 -10.10 16.97
N ALA A 235 -13.69 -10.84 16.17
CA ALA A 235 -15.14 -10.74 16.20
C ALA A 235 -15.74 -11.40 17.45
N ILE A 236 -16.55 -10.64 18.20
CA ILE A 236 -17.27 -11.14 19.36
C ILE A 236 -18.50 -11.93 18.86
N LYS A 237 -18.47 -13.26 18.98
CA LYS A 237 -19.57 -14.13 18.50
C LYS A 237 -20.83 -14.12 19.39
N SER A 238 -20.69 -13.84 20.68
CA SER A 238 -21.82 -13.87 21.62
C SER A 238 -21.60 -12.90 22.77
N THR A 239 -22.39 -11.83 22.81
CA THR A 239 -22.43 -10.84 23.90
C THR A 239 -23.42 -11.21 25.02
N GLU A 240 -24.18 -12.30 24.84
CA GLU A 240 -25.31 -12.69 25.72
C GLU A 240 -25.06 -13.95 26.59
N TYR A 241 -24.03 -14.75 26.30
CA TYR A 241 -23.82 -16.05 26.96
C TYR A 241 -22.64 -16.06 27.93
N LYS A 242 -22.73 -15.35 29.07
CA LYS A 242 -21.77 -15.53 30.18
C LYS A 242 -22.36 -15.33 31.59
N ALA A 243 -23.67 -15.41 31.77
CA ALA A 243 -24.27 -15.23 33.09
C ALA A 243 -24.12 -16.42 34.06
N MET A 244 -23.34 -17.46 33.75
CA MET A 244 -23.27 -18.69 34.58
C MET A 244 -21.92 -19.43 34.45
N ASP A 245 -20.79 -18.86 34.88
CA ASP A 245 -19.67 -19.70 35.39
C ASP A 245 -18.66 -18.88 36.23
N ASP A 246 -19.04 -18.55 37.46
CA ASP A 246 -18.13 -17.99 38.47
C ASP A 246 -17.55 -19.12 39.33
N THR A 247 -16.60 -19.88 38.80
CA THR A 247 -15.74 -20.74 39.63
C THR A 247 -14.47 -19.97 40.03
N LYS A 248 -14.48 -19.48 41.27
CA LYS A 248 -13.40 -18.74 41.93
C LYS A 248 -12.04 -19.46 41.82
N VAL A 249 -11.09 -18.85 41.12
CA VAL A 249 -9.66 -19.19 41.22
C VAL A 249 -9.01 -18.25 42.24
N LYS A 250 -8.29 -18.82 43.21
CA LYS A 250 -7.66 -18.10 44.33
C LYS A 250 -6.40 -17.35 43.89
N GLU A 251 -6.29 -16.09 44.29
CA GLU A 251 -5.13 -15.21 44.09
C GLU A 251 -3.97 -15.55 45.04
N GLY A 252 -2.74 -15.49 44.52
CA GLY A 252 -1.49 -15.52 45.27
C GLY A 252 -0.87 -14.13 45.34
N ASP A 253 -0.47 -13.74 46.55
CA ASP A 253 -0.11 -12.39 46.98
C ASP A 253 1.33 -11.97 46.64
N GLY A 254 1.52 -10.67 46.38
CA GLY A 254 2.81 -9.97 46.52
C GLY A 254 3.50 -9.46 45.25
N SER A 255 3.39 -8.16 44.98
CA SER A 255 4.54 -7.27 44.67
C SER A 255 4.12 -5.80 44.53
N LYS A 256 4.93 -4.90 45.10
CA LYS A 256 4.75 -3.45 45.15
C LYS A 256 5.01 -2.83 43.76
N SER A 257 4.05 -2.06 43.25
CA SER A 257 4.11 -1.37 41.95
C SER A 257 4.43 0.12 42.14
N VAL A 258 5.42 0.63 41.40
CA VAL A 258 5.74 2.06 41.25
C VAL A 258 5.32 2.52 39.85
N ASP A 259 4.60 3.65 39.84
CA ASP A 259 4.36 4.70 38.84
C ASP A 259 4.71 4.44 37.35
N GLU A 260 3.70 4.07 36.56
CA GLU A 260 3.69 4.28 35.09
C GLU A 260 2.25 4.43 34.54
N ALA A 261 1.36 5.04 35.34
CA ALA A 261 -0.07 5.13 35.06
C ALA A 261 -0.55 6.56 34.78
N ASP A 262 0.31 7.38 34.16
CA ASP A 262 0.05 8.81 33.90
C ASP A 262 -0.59 9.10 32.54
N LEU A 263 -0.78 8.12 31.65
CA LEU A 263 -1.32 8.36 30.31
C LEU A 263 -2.84 8.18 30.16
N ILE A 264 -3.54 7.76 31.23
CA ILE A 264 -5.01 7.70 31.26
C ILE A 264 -5.47 8.50 32.48
N HIS A 265 -5.78 9.79 32.24
CA HIS A 265 -6.28 10.69 33.29
C HIS A 265 -7.62 10.23 33.85
N GLU A 266 -8.45 9.52 33.06
CA GLU A 266 -9.79 9.08 33.45
C GLU A 266 -10.02 7.57 33.31
N VAL A 267 -10.20 6.88 34.43
CA VAL A 267 -10.57 5.45 34.45
C VAL A 267 -11.98 5.33 35.02
N GLY A 268 -12.93 4.87 34.20
CA GLY A 268 -14.32 4.63 34.62
C GLY A 268 -15.15 5.89 34.92
N GLY A 269 -14.71 7.06 34.46
CA GLY A 269 -15.33 8.37 34.75
C GLY A 269 -14.74 9.09 35.97
N PHE A 270 -13.66 8.56 36.55
CA PHE A 270 -12.91 9.22 37.63
C PHE A 270 -11.60 9.78 37.12
N ASN A 271 -11.38 11.08 37.34
CA ASN A 271 -10.13 11.74 37.01
C ASN A 271 -9.11 11.53 38.14
N PHE A 272 -8.21 10.55 37.96
CA PHE A 272 -7.30 10.12 39.02
C PHE A 272 -6.21 11.15 39.34
N THR A 273 -5.86 12.04 38.41
CA THR A 273 -4.93 13.13 38.69
C THR A 273 -5.57 14.18 39.60
N ARG A 274 -6.81 14.60 39.31
CA ARG A 274 -7.57 15.50 40.20
C ARG A 274 -7.91 14.87 41.56
N LEU A 275 -8.09 13.55 41.62
CA LEU A 275 -8.36 12.83 42.87
C LEU A 275 -7.11 12.71 43.74
N LYS A 276 -5.94 12.45 43.14
CA LYS A 276 -4.64 12.45 43.85
C LYS A 276 -4.29 13.84 44.38
N GLU A 277 -4.59 14.90 43.63
CA GLU A 277 -4.42 16.30 44.08
C GLU A 277 -5.30 16.66 45.28
N ARG A 278 -6.57 16.20 45.31
CA ARG A 278 -7.51 16.52 46.41
C ARG A 278 -7.36 15.64 47.64
N TYR A 279 -6.94 14.38 47.48
CA TYR A 279 -6.87 13.39 48.55
C TYR A 279 -5.50 12.72 48.59
N GLY A 280 -4.44 13.49 48.80
CA GLY A 280 -3.05 13.00 48.83
C GLY A 280 -2.77 11.93 49.90
N ALA A 281 -3.52 11.90 51.00
CA ALA A 281 -3.38 10.88 52.06
C ALA A 281 -3.90 9.49 51.66
N LEU A 282 -4.73 9.40 50.60
CA LEU A 282 -5.37 8.17 50.13
C LEU A 282 -4.73 7.62 48.84
N GLY A 283 -3.54 8.10 48.46
CA GLY A 283 -2.89 7.74 47.19
C GLY A 283 -2.80 6.23 46.93
N SER A 284 -2.39 5.44 47.92
CA SER A 284 -2.31 3.98 47.81
C SER A 284 -3.67 3.31 47.60
N GLN A 285 -4.70 3.79 48.31
CA GLN A 285 -6.08 3.28 48.16
C GLN A 285 -6.71 3.68 46.83
N LEU A 286 -6.34 4.86 46.31
CA LEU A 286 -6.73 5.32 44.97
C LEU A 286 -6.09 4.47 43.87
N ASP A 287 -4.84 4.03 44.06
CA ASP A 287 -4.16 3.13 43.13
C ASP A 287 -4.74 1.71 43.18
N ASP A 288 -5.10 1.21 44.37
CA ASP A 288 -5.81 -0.07 44.51
C ASP A 288 -7.23 0.00 43.93
N PHE A 289 -7.94 1.11 44.09
CA PHE A 289 -9.23 1.35 43.46
C PHE A 289 -9.09 1.45 41.93
N LYS A 290 -8.04 2.10 41.42
CA LYS A 290 -7.72 2.14 39.99
C LYS A 290 -7.47 0.73 39.45
N LYS A 291 -6.72 -0.11 40.18
CA LYS A 291 -6.51 -1.53 39.83
C LYS A 291 -7.80 -2.32 39.81
N HIS A 292 -8.65 -2.17 40.83
CA HIS A 292 -9.96 -2.84 40.87
C HIS A 292 -10.86 -2.43 39.70
N LEU A 293 -10.86 -1.15 39.31
CA LEU A 293 -11.60 -0.69 38.12
C LEU A 293 -11.04 -1.28 36.82
N LEU A 294 -9.73 -1.51 36.73
CA LEU A 294 -9.11 -2.16 35.57
C LEU A 294 -9.43 -3.66 35.52
N ASP A 295 -9.48 -4.36 36.65
CA ASP A 295 -9.86 -5.77 36.70
C ASP A 295 -11.34 -5.99 36.37
N GLN A 296 -12.23 -5.08 36.78
CA GLN A 296 -13.65 -5.09 36.38
C GLN A 296 -13.88 -4.81 34.88
N LYS A 297 -12.89 -4.30 34.13
CA LYS A 297 -13.00 -4.12 32.66
C LYS A 297 -12.92 -5.44 31.88
N LYS A 298 -12.64 -6.58 32.52
CA LYS A 298 -12.57 -7.89 31.85
C LYS A 298 -13.92 -8.40 31.36
N ASP A 299 -15.02 -7.93 31.93
CA ASP A 299 -16.37 -8.26 31.47
C ASP A 299 -16.84 -7.28 30.40
N LEU A 300 -17.15 -7.80 29.20
CA LEU A 300 -17.69 -7.03 28.10
C LEU A 300 -18.98 -6.32 28.56
N PRO A 301 -18.98 -4.98 28.62
CA PRO A 301 -20.14 -4.25 29.12
C PRO A 301 -21.28 -4.29 28.11
N GLN A 302 -22.46 -4.74 28.55
CA GLN A 302 -23.68 -4.60 27.75
C GLN A 302 -24.13 -3.14 27.73
N LEU A 303 -24.27 -2.58 26.52
CA LEU A 303 -24.74 -1.21 26.28
C LEU A 303 -26.23 -1.23 25.94
N LYS A 304 -26.97 -0.23 26.43
CA LYS A 304 -28.37 -0.04 26.07
C LYS A 304 -28.47 0.72 24.73
N ALA A 305 -29.53 0.51 23.95
CA ALA A 305 -29.70 1.09 22.61
C ALA A 305 -29.52 2.63 22.54
N TRP A 306 -30.06 3.36 23.50
CA TRP A 306 -29.89 4.82 23.63
C TRP A 306 -28.44 5.27 23.91
N GLU A 307 -27.63 4.46 24.60
CA GLU A 307 -26.21 4.77 24.85
C GLU A 307 -25.36 4.60 23.59
N VAL A 308 -25.82 3.82 22.62
CA VAL A 308 -25.13 3.61 21.33
C VAL A 308 -25.36 4.78 20.37
N SER A 309 -26.53 5.41 20.42
CA SER A 309 -26.89 6.50 19.50
C SER A 309 -25.96 7.72 19.62
N ASP A 310 -25.56 8.08 20.84
CA ASP A 310 -24.71 9.26 21.09
C ASP A 310 -23.20 8.94 21.11
N LEU A 311 -22.85 7.65 20.98
CA LEU A 311 -21.48 7.18 21.15
C LEU A 311 -20.50 7.85 20.17
N GLY A 312 -20.91 8.03 18.91
CA GLY A 312 -20.06 8.70 17.91
C GLY A 312 -19.74 10.15 18.28
N VAL A 313 -20.71 10.88 18.84
CA VAL A 313 -20.51 12.27 19.28
C VAL A 313 -19.63 12.33 20.53
N GLN A 314 -19.81 11.38 21.44
CA GLN A 314 -18.99 11.26 22.66
C GLN A 314 -17.53 10.90 22.34
N THR A 315 -17.32 10.05 21.34
CA THR A 315 -15.97 9.76 20.82
C THR A 315 -15.31 11.03 20.27
N VAL A 316 -16.03 11.85 19.51
CA VAL A 316 -15.49 13.12 19.01
C VAL A 316 -15.07 14.05 20.16
N GLN A 317 -15.91 14.20 21.19
CA GLN A 317 -15.55 14.98 22.38
C GLN A 317 -14.27 14.46 23.04
N SER A 318 -14.17 13.14 23.26
CA SER A 318 -13.00 12.52 23.87
C SER A 318 -11.72 12.72 23.06
N VAL A 319 -11.82 12.72 21.73
CA VAL A 319 -10.68 12.93 20.84
C VAL A 319 -10.25 14.40 20.83
N LEU A 320 -11.20 15.33 20.88
CA LEU A 320 -10.93 16.77 20.92
C LEU A 320 -10.34 17.24 22.25
N GLU A 321 -10.69 16.59 23.37
CA GLU A 321 -10.15 16.90 24.69
C GLU A 321 -8.77 16.28 24.96
N SER A 322 -8.36 15.31 24.14
CA SER A 322 -7.08 14.62 24.29
C SER A 322 -5.90 15.49 23.85
N GLU A 323 -4.76 15.35 24.53
CA GLU A 323 -3.49 15.96 24.11
C GLU A 323 -2.98 15.39 22.77
N PHE A 324 -3.31 14.13 22.46
CA PHE A 324 -2.90 13.43 21.25
C PHE A 324 -4.10 12.85 20.50
N PRO A 325 -4.84 13.68 19.71
CA PRO A 325 -6.09 13.28 19.07
C PRO A 325 -5.97 12.03 18.18
N TRP A 326 -4.90 11.91 17.39
CA TRP A 326 -4.69 10.78 16.48
C TRP A 326 -4.50 9.46 17.21
N ASN A 327 -3.69 9.44 18.27
CA ASN A 327 -3.43 8.23 19.04
C ASN A 327 -4.70 7.79 19.79
N THR A 328 -5.44 8.74 20.35
CA THR A 328 -6.73 8.46 21.00
C THR A 328 -7.76 7.92 20.02
N LEU A 329 -7.86 8.49 18.82
CA LEU A 329 -8.75 7.98 17.77
C LEU A 329 -8.37 6.55 17.37
N GLN A 330 -7.08 6.25 17.23
CA GLN A 330 -6.59 4.91 16.90
C GLN A 330 -6.90 3.91 18.03
N GLU A 331 -6.64 4.27 19.28
CA GLU A 331 -6.93 3.42 20.44
C GLU A 331 -8.42 3.12 20.58
N ILE A 332 -9.28 4.15 20.44
CA ILE A 332 -10.73 3.98 20.46
C ILE A 332 -11.19 3.09 19.32
N SER A 333 -10.66 3.28 18.11
CA SER A 333 -11.05 2.49 16.94
C SER A 333 -10.65 1.02 17.07
N HIS A 334 -9.46 0.73 17.62
CA HIS A 334 -8.99 -0.65 17.81
C HIS A 334 -9.69 -1.38 18.97
N ASN A 335 -10.08 -0.65 20.03
CA ASN A 335 -10.57 -1.25 21.27
C ASN A 335 -12.01 -0.83 21.63
N LEU A 336 -12.80 -0.40 20.63
CA LEU A 336 -14.13 0.19 20.84
C LEU A 336 -15.04 -0.63 21.77
N PRO A 337 -15.19 -1.96 21.62
CA PRO A 337 -16.10 -2.74 22.48
C PRO A 337 -15.75 -2.68 23.98
N VAL A 338 -14.47 -2.50 24.32
CA VAL A 338 -13.99 -2.42 25.71
C VAL A 338 -14.20 -1.02 26.28
N ILE A 339 -14.00 0.02 25.45
CA ILE A 339 -14.00 1.42 25.89
C ILE A 339 -15.42 2.04 25.83
N ALA A 340 -16.33 1.48 25.03
CA ALA A 340 -17.63 2.07 24.72
C ALA A 340 -18.49 2.45 25.94
N LYS A 341 -18.48 1.68 27.04
CA LYS A 341 -19.22 2.03 28.28
C LYS A 341 -18.61 3.22 29.04
N THR A 342 -17.31 3.46 28.87
CA THR A 342 -16.66 4.63 29.46
C THR A 342 -16.99 5.86 28.62
N LEU A 343 -16.94 5.73 27.29
CA LEU A 343 -17.31 6.79 26.36
C LEU A 343 -18.78 7.21 26.51
N SER A 344 -19.69 6.25 26.73
CA SER A 344 -21.13 6.54 26.86
C SER A 344 -21.49 7.44 28.05
N ARG A 345 -20.58 7.58 29.02
CA ARG A 345 -20.78 8.43 30.21
C ARG A 345 -20.21 9.84 30.04
N LEU A 346 -19.48 10.10 28.96
CA LEU A 346 -18.86 11.40 28.75
C LEU A 346 -19.93 12.47 28.45
N PRO A 347 -19.92 13.60 29.18
CA PRO A 347 -20.77 14.72 28.86
C PRO A 347 -20.28 15.39 27.58
N VAL A 348 -21.19 15.65 26.64
CA VAL A 348 -20.85 16.32 25.39
C VAL A 348 -21.20 17.80 25.48
N SER A 349 -20.26 18.67 25.08
CA SER A 349 -20.51 20.12 25.00
C SER A 349 -21.58 20.45 23.95
N ARG A 350 -22.34 21.53 24.17
CA ARG A 350 -23.35 22.00 23.20
C ARG A 350 -22.70 22.48 21.91
N ASP A 351 -21.52 23.07 21.99
CA ASP A 351 -20.81 23.63 20.84
C ASP A 351 -20.38 22.53 19.86
N VAL A 352 -19.86 21.42 20.38
CA VAL A 352 -19.47 20.25 19.56
C VAL A 352 -20.69 19.65 18.85
N LYS A 353 -21.86 19.60 19.52
CA LYS A 353 -23.10 19.13 18.89
C LYS A 353 -23.54 20.04 17.74
N THR A 354 -23.43 21.35 17.90
CA THR A 354 -23.80 22.30 16.83
C THR A 354 -22.86 22.22 15.64
N ASP A 355 -21.55 22.06 15.88
CA ASP A 355 -20.54 21.95 14.83
C ASP A 355 -20.70 20.67 14.02
N ILE A 356 -20.94 19.53 14.68
CA ILE A 356 -21.22 18.25 14.01
C ILE A 356 -22.48 18.37 13.16
N ALA A 357 -23.57 18.95 13.69
CA ALA A 357 -24.82 19.12 12.94
C ALA A 357 -24.64 20.04 11.73
N TYR A 358 -23.80 21.07 11.84
CA TYR A 358 -23.46 21.94 10.72
C TYR A 358 -22.67 21.17 9.64
N ASN A 359 -21.61 20.44 10.03
CA ASN A 359 -20.79 19.66 9.09
C ASN A 359 -21.60 18.58 8.38
N GLN A 360 -22.50 17.89 9.09
CA GLN A 360 -23.41 16.90 8.49
C GLN A 360 -24.31 17.52 7.42
N ARG A 361 -24.84 18.73 7.64
CA ARG A 361 -25.66 19.42 6.62
C ARG A 361 -24.86 19.79 5.38
N VAL A 362 -23.62 20.24 5.55
CA VAL A 362 -22.74 20.59 4.41
C VAL A 362 -22.38 19.33 3.62
N LEU A 363 -21.98 18.26 4.31
CA LEU A 363 -21.57 17.00 3.67
C LEU A 363 -22.73 16.29 2.96
N GLN A 364 -23.96 16.38 3.49
CA GLN A 364 -25.16 15.87 2.84
C GLN A 364 -25.42 16.53 1.47
N GLN A 365 -25.03 17.80 1.27
CA GLN A 365 -25.16 18.47 -0.03
C GLN A 365 -24.22 17.87 -1.09
N VAL A 366 -23.11 17.26 -0.65
CA VAL A 366 -22.13 16.57 -1.50
C VAL A 366 -22.41 15.06 -1.58
N GLY A 367 -23.54 14.60 -1.00
CA GLY A 367 -23.99 13.22 -1.08
C GLY A 367 -23.40 12.28 -0.01
N VAL A 368 -22.79 12.81 1.05
CA VAL A 368 -22.25 12.01 2.16
C VAL A 368 -23.26 12.01 3.33
N ALA A 369 -23.86 10.86 3.62
CA ALA A 369 -24.84 10.73 4.71
C ALA A 369 -24.16 10.38 6.05
N PRO A 370 -24.83 10.59 7.20
CA PRO A 370 -24.29 10.17 8.50
C PRO A 370 -24.06 8.66 8.53
N GLY A 371 -22.82 8.26 8.81
CA GLY A 371 -22.37 6.85 8.80
C GLY A 371 -21.56 6.48 7.56
N ASP A 372 -21.63 7.26 6.49
CA ASP A 372 -20.80 7.07 5.32
C ASP A 372 -19.38 7.57 5.58
N SER A 373 -18.38 6.85 5.06
CA SER A 373 -16.98 7.25 5.12
C SER A 373 -16.48 7.49 3.69
N VAL A 374 -15.89 8.66 3.47
CA VAL A 374 -15.31 9.04 2.18
C VAL A 374 -13.88 9.49 2.41
N LEU A 375 -12.94 8.88 1.69
CA LEU A 375 -11.55 9.29 1.68
C LEU A 375 -11.26 10.03 0.36
N LEU A 376 -10.74 11.24 0.49
CA LEU A 376 -10.38 12.11 -0.64
C LEU A 376 -8.87 12.27 -0.69
N LEU A 377 -8.26 11.96 -1.83
CA LEU A 377 -6.84 12.19 -2.09
C LEU A 377 -6.71 13.23 -3.20
N ASN A 378 -6.27 14.45 -2.86
CA ASN A 378 -6.18 15.59 -3.78
C ASN A 378 -7.47 15.87 -4.59
N GLY A 379 -8.64 15.57 -4.01
CA GLY A 379 -9.95 15.74 -4.65
C GLY A 379 -10.48 14.50 -5.38
N LEU A 380 -9.68 13.43 -5.49
CA LEU A 380 -10.13 12.12 -5.97
C LEU A 380 -10.82 11.36 -4.85
N ILE A 381 -12.05 10.92 -5.09
CA ILE A 381 -12.80 10.04 -4.19
C ILE A 381 -12.23 8.63 -4.34
N LEU A 382 -11.69 8.07 -3.27
CA LEU A 382 -11.27 6.67 -3.23
C LEU A 382 -12.50 5.80 -2.95
N GLN A 383 -12.69 4.78 -3.80
CA GLN A 383 -13.76 3.80 -3.64
C GLN A 383 -13.43 2.83 -2.50
N GLU A 384 -14.45 2.21 -1.91
CA GLU A 384 -14.28 1.27 -0.80
C GLU A 384 -13.37 0.08 -1.16
N ASP A 385 -13.49 -0.44 -2.38
CA ASP A 385 -12.64 -1.54 -2.87
C ASP A 385 -11.15 -1.15 -2.97
N ASP A 386 -10.88 0.15 -3.15
CA ASP A 386 -9.55 0.73 -3.26
C ASP A 386 -8.97 1.20 -1.91
N MET A 387 -9.72 1.05 -0.80
CA MET A 387 -9.30 1.40 0.55
C MET A 387 -8.36 0.35 1.15
N ASN A 388 -7.35 -0.05 0.40
CA ASN A 388 -6.30 -0.95 0.85
C ASN A 388 -4.93 -0.27 0.74
N VAL A 389 -3.97 -0.70 1.57
CA VAL A 389 -2.66 -0.03 1.66
C VAL A 389 -1.87 -0.09 0.34
N PHE A 390 -2.09 -1.14 -0.47
CA PHE A 390 -1.40 -1.34 -1.75
C PHE A 390 -1.95 -0.39 -2.82
N SER A 391 -3.27 -0.32 -2.99
CA SER A 391 -3.97 0.64 -3.85
C SER A 391 -3.62 2.07 -3.47
N ILE A 392 -3.65 2.41 -2.17
CA ILE A 392 -3.26 3.75 -1.70
C ILE A 392 -1.81 4.05 -2.07
N LEU A 393 -0.89 3.10 -1.91
CA LEU A 393 0.50 3.27 -2.34
C LEU A 393 0.60 3.48 -3.85
N ASP A 394 -0.15 2.74 -4.66
CA ASP A 394 -0.17 2.90 -6.12
C ASP A 394 -0.75 4.26 -6.55
N TYR A 395 -1.80 4.73 -5.86
CA TYR A 395 -2.32 6.08 -6.05
C TYR A 395 -1.26 7.14 -5.70
N LEU A 396 -0.56 6.99 -4.58
CA LEU A 396 0.51 7.90 -4.18
C LEU A 396 1.68 7.89 -5.18
N LYS A 397 2.05 6.72 -5.71
CA LYS A 397 3.09 6.58 -6.75
C LYS A 397 2.68 7.31 -8.03
N ARG A 398 1.45 7.11 -8.50
CA ARG A 398 0.92 7.77 -9.71
C ARG A 398 0.87 9.29 -9.54
N GLU A 399 0.36 9.74 -8.40
CA GLU A 399 0.29 11.16 -8.08
C GLU A 399 1.68 11.78 -7.98
N SER A 400 2.64 11.10 -7.33
CA SER A 400 4.04 11.53 -7.27
C SER A 400 4.63 11.79 -8.67
N ARG A 401 4.37 10.89 -9.63
CA ARG A 401 4.83 11.03 -11.03
C ARG A 401 4.18 12.24 -11.71
N LEU A 402 2.88 12.46 -11.50
CA LEU A 402 2.17 13.63 -12.03
C LEU A 402 2.73 14.93 -11.47
N LEU A 403 2.90 15.02 -10.16
CA LEU A 403 3.45 16.21 -9.50
C LEU A 403 4.89 16.49 -9.94
N SER A 404 5.72 15.45 -10.07
CA SER A 404 7.08 15.57 -10.60
C SER A 404 7.09 16.07 -12.05
N GLY A 405 6.14 15.59 -12.88
CA GLY A 405 5.97 16.06 -14.25
C GLY A 405 5.57 17.54 -14.33
N LEU A 406 4.66 18.00 -13.47
CA LEU A 406 4.26 19.42 -13.40
C LEU A 406 5.41 20.31 -12.91
N GLU A 407 6.20 19.83 -11.95
CA GLU A 407 7.39 20.52 -11.49
C GLU A 407 8.43 20.65 -12.62
N GLY A 408 8.61 19.59 -13.43
CA GLY A 408 9.44 19.61 -14.63
C GLY A 408 9.00 20.63 -15.68
N LEU A 409 7.72 21.01 -15.69
CA LEU A 409 7.18 22.08 -16.53
C LEU A 409 7.33 23.48 -15.91
N GLY A 410 7.93 23.60 -14.72
CA GLY A 410 8.14 24.85 -14.00
C GLY A 410 6.90 25.35 -13.24
N ILE A 411 5.89 24.48 -13.02
CA ILE A 411 4.71 24.84 -12.24
C ILE A 411 5.06 24.70 -10.75
N PRO A 412 4.91 25.76 -9.94
CA PRO A 412 5.27 25.69 -8.52
C PRO A 412 4.21 24.94 -7.72
N SER A 413 4.66 24.18 -6.71
CA SER A 413 3.83 23.20 -5.98
C SER A 413 2.61 23.78 -5.28
N LYS A 414 2.62 25.09 -4.97
CA LYS A 414 1.48 25.82 -4.39
C LYS A 414 0.21 25.77 -5.24
N TYR A 415 0.35 25.60 -6.56
CA TYR A 415 -0.78 25.59 -7.48
C TYR A 415 -1.24 24.16 -7.81
N PHE A 416 -0.54 23.11 -7.38
CA PHE A 416 -0.86 21.74 -7.78
C PHE A 416 -2.27 21.32 -7.37
N VAL A 417 -2.62 21.45 -6.09
CA VAL A 417 -3.96 21.10 -5.60
C VAL A 417 -5.04 21.92 -6.30
N GLN A 418 -4.79 23.22 -6.52
CA GLN A 418 -5.72 24.09 -7.23
C GLN A 418 -5.92 23.64 -8.67
N MET A 419 -4.85 23.30 -9.40
CA MET A 419 -4.91 22.85 -10.78
C MET A 419 -5.57 21.47 -10.92
N VAL A 420 -5.29 20.53 -10.01
CA VAL A 420 -5.98 19.23 -9.97
C VAL A 420 -7.46 19.40 -9.63
N SER A 421 -7.79 20.36 -8.75
CA SER A 421 -9.18 20.69 -8.40
C SER A 421 -9.92 21.51 -9.47
N LEU A 422 -9.23 22.04 -10.49
CA LEU A 422 -9.88 22.67 -11.64
C LEU A 422 -10.57 21.54 -12.41
N ALA A 423 -11.84 21.34 -12.07
CA ALA A 423 -12.77 20.41 -12.67
C ALA A 423 -12.69 20.39 -14.20
N VAL A 424 -11.78 19.57 -14.76
CA VAL A 424 -11.89 19.05 -16.13
C VAL A 424 -12.88 17.90 -16.05
N HIS A 425 -14.13 18.21 -15.68
CA HIS A 425 -15.20 17.31 -16.05
C HIS A 425 -15.41 17.60 -17.52
N PRO A 426 -15.03 16.70 -18.46
CA PRO A 426 -15.76 16.72 -19.71
C PRO A 426 -17.20 16.53 -19.27
N GLN A 427 -18.00 17.59 -19.33
CA GLN A 427 -19.43 17.37 -19.47
C GLN A 427 -19.52 16.33 -20.57
N HIS A 428 -20.28 15.26 -20.34
CA HIS A 428 -20.62 14.33 -21.40
C HIS A 428 -21.27 15.17 -22.50
N SER A 429 -20.44 15.78 -23.35
CA SER A 429 -20.86 16.54 -24.49
C SER A 429 -21.28 15.43 -25.41
N THR A 430 -22.56 15.10 -25.35
CA THR A 430 -23.24 14.40 -26.41
C THR A 430 -22.95 15.21 -27.66
N PHE A 431 -21.92 14.80 -28.39
CA PHE A 431 -21.54 15.48 -29.61
C PHE A 431 -22.57 15.07 -30.65
N ALA A 432 -23.17 16.06 -31.30
CA ALA A 432 -24.05 15.81 -32.43
C ALA A 432 -23.16 15.58 -33.66
N VAL A 433 -23.34 14.43 -34.31
CA VAL A 433 -22.70 14.14 -35.61
C VAL A 433 -23.71 14.47 -36.70
N ASP A 434 -23.29 15.19 -37.74
CA ASP A 434 -24.11 15.39 -38.92
C ASP A 434 -24.13 14.09 -39.75
N MET A 435 -25.28 13.43 -39.76
CA MET A 435 -25.49 12.14 -40.44
C MET A 435 -26.09 12.31 -41.85
N ARG A 436 -26.31 13.54 -42.33
CA ARG A 436 -26.95 13.76 -43.63
C ARG A 436 -26.04 13.32 -44.78
N ASN A 437 -26.36 12.22 -45.42
CA ASN A 437 -25.65 11.72 -46.59
C ASN A 437 -26.64 11.15 -47.64
N GLU A 438 -26.39 11.43 -48.91
CA GLU A 438 -27.17 10.92 -50.05
C GLU A 438 -27.12 9.39 -50.17
N SER A 439 -26.13 8.75 -49.53
CA SER A 439 -25.95 7.29 -49.53
C SER A 439 -26.89 6.55 -48.56
N VAL A 440 -27.65 7.28 -47.73
CA VAL A 440 -28.56 6.68 -46.74
C VAL A 440 -29.88 6.32 -47.40
N LEU A 441 -30.21 5.03 -47.38
CA LEU A 441 -31.49 4.51 -47.85
C LEU A 441 -32.51 4.57 -46.72
N PHE A 442 -33.40 5.57 -46.76
CA PHE A 442 -34.48 5.70 -45.78
C PHE A 442 -35.56 4.65 -46.00
N ILE A 443 -35.70 3.73 -45.03
CA ILE A 443 -36.77 2.71 -45.03
C ILE A 443 -38.13 3.32 -44.65
N ASN A 444 -38.11 4.42 -43.88
CA ASN A 444 -39.30 5.04 -43.31
C ASN A 444 -39.30 6.55 -43.55
N ASN A 445 -40.39 7.08 -44.10
CA ASN A 445 -40.65 8.51 -44.18
C ASN A 445 -41.94 8.87 -43.41
N ILE A 446 -41.78 9.30 -42.17
CA ILE A 446 -42.90 9.58 -41.25
C ILE A 446 -43.81 10.70 -41.78
N GLU A 447 -43.29 11.63 -42.59
CA GLU A 447 -44.07 12.77 -43.07
C GLU A 447 -44.91 12.44 -44.31
N GLU A 448 -44.46 11.52 -45.18
CA GLU A 448 -45.12 11.23 -46.45
C GLU A 448 -45.82 9.86 -46.51
N ASP A 449 -45.35 8.86 -45.76
CA ASP A 449 -45.90 7.50 -45.82
C ASP A 449 -47.37 7.47 -45.39
N LYS A 450 -48.22 6.82 -46.21
CA LYS A 450 -49.67 6.64 -45.93
C LYS A 450 -49.95 5.99 -44.57
N ARG A 451 -49.03 5.14 -44.09
CA ARG A 451 -49.12 4.44 -42.79
C ARG A 451 -49.25 5.40 -41.60
N TYR A 452 -48.64 6.58 -41.68
CA TYR A 452 -48.62 7.57 -40.60
C TYR A 452 -49.62 8.72 -40.83
N SER A 453 -50.47 8.63 -41.85
CA SER A 453 -51.41 9.72 -42.18
C SER A 453 -52.41 10.05 -41.08
N ARG A 454 -52.66 9.12 -40.15
CA ARG A 454 -53.56 9.30 -38.99
C ARG A 454 -52.90 10.07 -37.85
N TRP A 455 -51.58 10.24 -37.86
CA TRP A 455 -50.85 10.89 -36.78
C TRP A 455 -50.92 12.42 -36.89
N PRO A 456 -51.00 13.14 -35.76
CA PRO A 456 -50.99 14.60 -35.75
C PRO A 456 -49.65 15.15 -36.26
N SER A 457 -49.69 16.22 -37.05
CA SER A 457 -48.49 16.89 -37.60
C SER A 457 -48.00 18.08 -36.76
N SER A 458 -48.69 18.40 -35.67
CA SER A 458 -48.35 19.56 -34.83
C SER A 458 -47.18 19.26 -33.90
N VAL A 459 -46.20 20.17 -33.87
CA VAL A 459 -45.04 20.10 -32.96
C VAL A 459 -45.46 20.25 -31.50
N THR A 460 -46.59 20.92 -31.23
CA THR A 460 -47.13 21.07 -29.86
C THR A 460 -47.44 19.73 -29.19
N GLU A 461 -47.60 18.65 -29.97
CA GLU A 461 -47.86 17.32 -29.44
C GLU A 461 -46.66 16.75 -28.67
N PHE A 462 -45.43 17.19 -28.97
CA PHE A 462 -44.22 16.81 -28.21
C PHE A 462 -44.25 17.34 -26.77
N LEU A 463 -44.94 18.47 -26.52
CA LEU A 463 -44.95 19.17 -25.24
C LEU A 463 -46.05 18.70 -24.29
N ARG A 464 -47.04 17.93 -24.75
CA ARG A 464 -48.13 17.41 -23.89
C ARG A 464 -47.55 16.45 -22.84
N PRO A 465 -48.04 16.35 -21.60
CA PRO A 465 -47.53 15.34 -20.66
C PRO A 465 -47.75 13.91 -21.20
N ALA A 466 -46.77 13.01 -21.06
CA ALA A 466 -46.91 11.58 -21.39
C ALA A 466 -46.18 10.72 -20.34
N PHE A 467 -46.55 9.44 -20.24
CA PHE A 467 -45.89 8.53 -19.32
C PHE A 467 -44.41 8.33 -19.72
N PRO A 468 -43.47 8.33 -18.75
CA PRO A 468 -42.06 8.06 -19.02
C PRO A 468 -41.86 6.77 -19.82
N GLY A 469 -41.04 6.81 -20.87
CA GLY A 469 -40.76 5.66 -21.74
C GLY A 469 -41.74 5.45 -22.91
N THR A 470 -42.80 6.25 -23.05
CA THR A 470 -43.71 6.17 -24.20
C THR A 470 -43.24 7.03 -25.38
N LEU A 471 -43.10 6.43 -26.56
CA LEU A 471 -42.82 7.16 -27.80
C LEU A 471 -44.10 7.80 -28.34
N ARG A 472 -44.03 9.08 -28.70
CA ARG A 472 -45.17 9.82 -29.26
C ARG A 472 -45.36 9.51 -30.73
N GLN A 473 -46.61 9.25 -31.10
CA GLN A 473 -47.02 9.07 -32.50
C GLN A 473 -47.30 10.44 -33.13
N ILE A 474 -46.29 11.02 -33.77
CA ILE A 474 -46.36 12.35 -34.39
C ILE A 474 -45.85 12.23 -35.82
N ARG A 475 -46.56 12.84 -36.77
CA ARG A 475 -46.22 12.88 -38.19
C ARG A 475 -45.15 13.95 -38.47
N LYS A 476 -44.03 13.91 -37.74
CA LYS A 476 -42.89 14.82 -37.87
C LYS A 476 -41.57 14.09 -37.68
N ASN A 477 -40.59 14.39 -38.52
CA ASN A 477 -39.25 13.81 -38.39
C ASN A 477 -38.48 14.46 -37.23
N ALA A 478 -38.45 13.80 -36.08
CA ALA A 478 -37.71 14.24 -34.88
C ALA A 478 -36.57 13.30 -34.47
N PHE A 479 -36.64 12.02 -34.86
CA PHE A 479 -35.65 11.01 -34.53
C PHE A 479 -35.25 10.28 -35.81
N THR A 480 -33.95 10.33 -36.13
CA THR A 480 -33.36 9.55 -37.21
C THR A 480 -32.42 8.52 -36.61
N ILE A 481 -32.57 7.26 -37.02
CA ILE A 481 -31.71 6.16 -36.60
C ILE A 481 -31.14 5.54 -37.86
N GLU A 482 -29.83 5.55 -37.98
CA GLU A 482 -29.11 4.90 -39.08
C GLU A 482 -28.50 3.59 -38.59
N HIS A 483 -28.61 2.55 -39.41
CA HIS A 483 -28.03 1.25 -39.12
C HIS A 483 -27.18 0.80 -40.32
N GLY A 484 -25.87 0.71 -40.12
CA GLY A 484 -24.94 0.23 -41.13
C GLY A 484 -25.02 -1.29 -41.27
N HIS A 485 -25.42 -1.78 -42.43
CA HIS A 485 -25.43 -3.22 -42.73
C HIS A 485 -24.30 -3.57 -43.69
N ARG A 486 -23.48 -4.57 -43.34
CA ARG A 486 -22.48 -5.13 -44.26
C ARG A 486 -23.15 -6.19 -45.11
N LEU A 487 -23.35 -5.92 -46.40
CA LEU A 487 -23.83 -6.93 -47.34
C LEU A 487 -22.65 -7.86 -47.68
N ALA A 488 -22.72 -9.11 -47.26
CA ALA A 488 -21.81 -10.15 -47.75
C ALA A 488 -22.25 -10.53 -49.16
N PHE A 489 -21.49 -10.10 -50.17
CA PHE A 489 -21.64 -10.64 -51.51
C PHE A 489 -21.04 -12.05 -51.51
N SER A 490 -21.89 -13.05 -51.70
CA SER A 490 -21.52 -14.46 -51.93
C SER A 490 -21.05 -14.68 -53.35
#